data_AF-A0A0A2ETB6-F1
#
_entry.id   AF-A0A0A2ETB6-F1
#
_cell.length_a   1.000
_cell.length_b   1.000
_cell.length_c   1.000
_cell.angle_alpha   90.00
_cell.angle_beta   90.00
_cell.angle_gamma   90.00
#
_symmetry.space_group_name_H-M   'P 1'
#
loop_
_entity.id
_entity.type
_entity.pdbx_description
1 polymer ?
#
loop_
_entity_poly.entity_id
_entity_poly.type
_entity_poly.pdbx_seq_one_letter_code
_entity_poly.pdbx_strand_id
1 'polypeptide(L)'
;MKKILSFFAFLAILFASCEYNNRPVAETNNEDSNTKVIRQIRKLENPYSVSNMRKAYAELQSEGKMSAPMNIEATHLYVRFLPKDTVELEKLYNDTTLRLFPFPLDCELTEGTVYKDPTLKGSQFTWLYTRVPVGYSPYISGYEVIDELYLPTPEYNDGEIIHKIQGSQSQFLADWEQLENMSLKLTGNDDYIVSDNTLQNSDESVTQKAAWYPRAVIRVYDDYTGRLSSCTWRTCSGKILV
;
A
#
# COMPACT_ATOMS: atom_id res chain seq x y z
N MET A 1 11.61 46.48 72.12
CA MET A 1 11.99 45.11 72.55
C MET A 1 10.99 44.12 71.96
N LYS A 2 11.46 42.93 71.53
CA LYS A 2 10.78 41.87 70.72
C LYS A 2 10.63 42.26 69.24
N LYS A 3 11.49 41.84 68.30
CA LYS A 3 11.93 40.50 67.84
C LYS A 3 10.79 39.57 67.40
N ILE A 4 10.71 39.43 66.06
CA ILE A 4 10.65 38.18 65.27
C ILE A 4 9.38 37.32 65.42
N LEU A 5 8.59 37.24 64.34
CA LEU A 5 8.29 36.00 63.57
C LEU A 5 7.08 36.26 62.66
N SER A 6 7.30 36.26 61.34
CA SER A 6 6.47 35.57 60.33
C SER A 6 6.84 36.11 58.94
N PHE A 7 7.99 35.62 58.45
CA PHE A 7 8.40 35.71 57.06
C PHE A 7 8.06 34.34 56.45
N PHE A 8 7.55 34.33 55.22
CA PHE A 8 7.14 33.16 54.42
C PHE A 8 5.90 32.38 54.87
N ALA A 9 4.75 32.75 54.31
CA ALA A 9 3.68 31.78 54.07
C ALA A 9 2.73 32.23 52.95
N PHE A 10 3.24 32.73 51.81
CA PHE A 10 2.38 32.99 50.63
C PHE A 10 3.18 33.03 49.32
N LEU A 11 4.00 32.01 49.07
CA LEU A 11 4.51 31.74 47.71
C LEU A 11 5.05 30.31 47.58
N ALA A 12 4.16 29.32 47.64
CA ALA A 12 4.49 27.94 47.28
C ALA A 12 3.21 27.14 46.96
N ILE A 13 2.45 27.57 45.96
CA ILE A 13 1.42 26.74 45.33
C ILE A 13 1.61 26.82 43.82
N LEU A 14 2.70 26.25 43.30
CA LEU A 14 2.87 25.93 41.88
C LEU A 14 3.91 24.80 41.69
N PHE A 15 3.85 23.72 42.45
CA PHE A 15 4.45 22.43 42.06
C PHE A 15 3.67 21.27 42.71
N ALA A 16 2.41 21.08 42.31
CA ALA A 16 1.82 19.75 42.37
C ALA A 16 2.39 18.98 41.17
N SER A 17 3.58 18.42 41.38
CA SER A 17 4.22 17.48 40.49
C SER A 17 3.25 16.33 40.22
N CYS A 18 3.03 16.02 38.94
CA CYS A 18 2.49 14.72 38.54
C CYS A 18 3.30 13.64 39.25
N GLU A 19 2.61 12.80 40.01
CA GLU A 19 3.16 11.55 40.51
C GLU A 19 3.46 10.69 39.27
N TYR A 20 4.75 10.60 38.94
CA TYR A 20 5.26 9.68 37.94
C TYR A 20 5.03 8.26 38.47
N ASN A 21 3.90 7.68 38.08
CA ASN A 21 3.58 6.29 38.32
C ASN A 21 4.56 5.42 37.52
N ASN A 22 5.70 5.09 38.13
CA ASN A 22 6.48 3.91 37.79
C ASN A 22 5.64 2.68 38.14
N ARG A 23 4.68 2.34 37.27
CA ARG A 23 4.17 0.98 37.21
C ARG A 23 5.23 0.16 36.47
N PRO A 24 5.75 -0.94 37.04
CA PRO A 24 6.45 -1.91 36.22
C PRO A 24 5.46 -2.31 35.12
N VAL A 25 5.88 -2.17 33.85
CA VAL A 25 5.15 -2.71 32.71
C VAL A 25 5.15 -4.21 32.93
N ALA A 26 4.10 -4.70 33.60
CA ALA A 26 3.72 -6.09 33.50
C ALA A 26 3.52 -6.32 32.01
N GLU A 27 4.29 -7.25 31.43
CA GLU A 27 4.01 -7.80 30.12
C GLU A 27 2.56 -8.28 30.15
N THR A 28 1.68 -7.41 29.71
CA THR A 28 0.27 -7.72 29.63
C THR A 28 0.12 -8.36 28.27
N ASN A 29 0.34 -9.67 28.22
CA ASN A 29 -0.18 -10.53 27.17
C ASN A 29 -1.71 -10.56 27.29
N ASN A 30 -2.34 -9.40 27.14
CA ASN A 30 -3.75 -9.29 26.80
C ASN A 30 -3.79 -9.26 25.27
N GLU A 31 -3.60 -10.43 24.65
CA GLU A 31 -4.25 -10.64 23.36
C GLU A 31 -5.75 -10.52 23.64
N ASP A 32 -6.34 -9.39 23.25
CA ASP A 32 -7.78 -9.19 23.25
C ASP A 32 -8.39 -10.41 22.53
N SER A 33 -9.18 -11.21 23.27
CA SER A 33 -9.61 -12.55 22.87
C SER A 33 -10.50 -12.57 21.61
N ASN A 34 -10.82 -11.39 21.08
CA ASN A 34 -11.56 -11.18 19.84
C ASN A 34 -10.72 -10.72 18.63
N THR A 35 -9.39 -10.54 18.78
CA THR A 35 -8.54 -10.11 17.65
C THR A 35 -8.28 -11.27 16.69
N LYS A 36 -9.07 -11.36 15.62
CA LYS A 36 -8.83 -12.32 14.53
C LYS A 36 -7.57 -11.90 13.74
N VAL A 37 -6.53 -12.73 13.80
CA VAL A 37 -5.24 -12.47 13.12
C VAL A 37 -5.35 -12.82 11.63
N ILE A 38 -4.99 -11.86 10.78
CA ILE A 38 -4.85 -12.06 9.34
C ILE A 38 -3.60 -12.92 9.09
N ARG A 39 -3.75 -13.98 8.32
CA ARG A 39 -2.65 -14.87 7.88
C ARG A 39 -2.51 -14.81 6.38
N GLN A 40 -1.28 -14.97 5.91
CA GLN A 40 -1.01 -15.20 4.49
C GLN A 40 -1.39 -16.64 4.13
N ILE A 41 -2.22 -16.79 3.11
CA ILE A 41 -2.63 -18.10 2.56
C ILE A 41 -1.60 -18.54 1.52
N ARG A 42 -1.36 -17.69 0.52
CA ARG A 42 -0.35 -17.93 -0.52
C ARG A 42 0.15 -16.62 -1.11
N LYS A 43 1.37 -16.64 -1.65
CA LYS A 43 1.93 -15.55 -2.44
C LYS A 43 1.32 -15.57 -3.85
N LEU A 44 1.02 -14.40 -4.37
CA LEU A 44 0.55 -14.18 -5.74
C LEU A 44 1.70 -13.67 -6.61
N GLU A 45 1.64 -13.95 -7.91
CA GLU A 45 2.54 -13.32 -8.86
C GLU A 45 2.09 -11.89 -9.14
N ASN A 46 3.01 -10.93 -9.05
CA ASN A 46 2.72 -9.53 -9.28
C ASN A 46 2.61 -9.26 -10.80
N PRO A 47 1.44 -8.83 -11.31
CA PRO A 47 1.26 -8.56 -12.73
C PRO A 47 2.09 -7.37 -13.21
N TYR A 48 2.46 -6.43 -12.34
CA TYR A 48 3.25 -5.25 -12.71
C TYR A 48 4.75 -5.44 -12.56
N SER A 49 5.21 -6.63 -12.14
CA SER A 49 6.64 -6.90 -12.10
C SER A 49 7.24 -6.76 -13.50
N VAL A 50 8.45 -6.21 -13.60
CA VAL A 50 9.16 -6.06 -14.89
C VAL A 50 9.23 -7.42 -15.61
N SER A 51 9.46 -8.50 -14.85
CA SER A 51 9.47 -9.87 -15.36
C SER A 51 8.15 -10.26 -16.02
N ASN A 52 7.02 -10.09 -15.33
CA ASN A 52 5.71 -10.49 -15.86
C ASN A 52 5.24 -9.57 -16.99
N MET A 53 5.53 -8.28 -16.93
CA MET A 53 5.25 -7.36 -18.04
C MET A 53 6.05 -7.71 -19.30
N ARG A 54 7.31 -8.12 -19.16
CA ARG A 54 8.10 -8.63 -20.31
C ARG A 54 7.55 -9.93 -20.88
N LYS A 55 7.09 -10.86 -20.03
CA LYS A 55 6.41 -12.09 -20.48
C LYS A 55 5.12 -11.76 -21.24
N ALA A 56 4.30 -10.87 -20.71
CA ALA A 56 3.07 -10.42 -21.34
C ALA A 56 3.31 -9.76 -22.70
N TYR A 57 4.35 -8.92 -22.79
CA TYR A 57 4.76 -8.31 -24.05
C TYR A 57 5.22 -9.35 -25.08
N ALA A 58 6.04 -10.32 -24.68
CA ALA A 58 6.49 -11.40 -25.56
C ALA A 58 5.31 -12.26 -26.06
N GLU A 59 4.32 -12.54 -25.21
CA GLU A 59 3.10 -13.25 -25.61
C GLU A 59 2.31 -12.45 -26.66
N LEU A 60 2.08 -11.15 -26.42
CA LEU A 60 1.38 -10.28 -27.37
C LEU A 60 2.12 -10.15 -28.71
N GLN A 61 3.45 -10.14 -28.70
CA GLN A 61 4.25 -10.19 -29.93
C GLN A 61 4.04 -11.50 -30.68
N SER A 62 4.02 -12.63 -29.98
CA SER A 62 3.81 -13.95 -30.58
C SER A 62 2.41 -14.10 -31.20
N GLU A 63 1.41 -13.43 -30.61
CA GLU A 63 0.03 -13.38 -31.10
C GLU A 63 -0.17 -12.35 -32.23
N GLY A 64 0.86 -11.57 -32.58
CA GLY A 64 0.76 -10.49 -33.57
C GLY A 64 -0.11 -9.32 -33.11
N LYS A 65 -0.41 -9.20 -31.81
CA LYS A 65 -1.23 -8.14 -31.23
C LYS A 65 -0.43 -6.88 -30.89
N MET A 66 0.88 -7.03 -30.72
CA MET A 66 1.78 -5.90 -30.47
C MET A 66 3.06 -6.07 -31.28
N SER A 67 3.38 -5.09 -32.12
CA SER A 67 4.60 -5.12 -32.96
C SER A 67 5.55 -3.96 -32.67
N ALA A 68 5.06 -2.91 -32.02
CA ALA A 68 5.88 -1.76 -31.65
C ALA A 68 6.85 -2.15 -30.53
N PRO A 69 8.16 -1.84 -30.65
CA PRO A 69 9.12 -2.08 -29.58
C PRO A 69 8.73 -1.26 -28.35
N MET A 70 8.59 -1.93 -27.20
CA MET A 70 8.34 -1.28 -25.92
C MET A 70 9.54 -1.46 -25.00
N ASN A 71 10.03 -0.37 -24.42
CA ASN A 71 11.07 -0.43 -23.40
C ASN A 71 10.45 -0.68 -22.03
N ILE A 72 10.47 -1.94 -21.57
CA ILE A 72 9.94 -2.35 -20.27
C ILE A 72 11.10 -2.40 -19.27
N GLU A 73 11.23 -1.34 -18.48
CA GLU A 73 12.25 -1.17 -17.43
C GLU A 73 11.61 -0.79 -16.10
N ALA A 74 12.34 -0.96 -15.00
CA ALA A 74 11.83 -0.58 -13.69
C ALA A 74 11.57 0.94 -13.65
N THR A 75 10.32 1.30 -13.36
CA THR A 75 9.89 2.68 -13.09
C THR A 75 9.71 2.91 -11.60
N HIS A 76 9.28 1.86 -10.90
CA HIS A 76 9.01 1.85 -9.47
C HIS A 76 9.57 0.58 -8.86
N LEU A 77 9.67 0.58 -7.53
CA LEU A 77 10.06 -0.53 -6.69
C LEU A 77 8.89 -0.85 -5.76
N TYR A 78 8.57 -2.13 -5.62
CA TYR A 78 7.74 -2.61 -4.52
C TYR A 78 8.66 -2.85 -3.32
N VAL A 79 8.42 -2.15 -2.22
CA VAL A 79 9.32 -2.11 -1.07
C VAL A 79 8.57 -2.33 0.24
N ARG A 80 9.32 -2.68 1.28
CA ARG A 80 8.84 -2.67 2.66
C ARG A 80 9.81 -1.99 3.60
N PHE A 81 9.26 -1.28 4.58
CA PHE A 81 9.99 -0.61 5.65
C PHE A 81 9.75 -1.35 6.97
N LEU A 82 10.80 -1.50 7.77
CA LEU A 82 10.69 -1.90 9.17
C LEU A 82 11.26 -0.76 10.02
N PRO A 83 10.40 0.09 10.62
CA PRO A 83 10.86 1.19 11.43
C PRO A 83 11.57 0.65 12.68
N LYS A 84 12.70 1.26 13.04
CA LYS A 84 13.48 0.82 14.21
C LYS A 84 12.98 1.39 15.54
N ASP A 85 12.29 2.53 15.49
CA ASP A 85 11.79 3.28 16.63
C ASP A 85 10.51 4.06 16.25
N THR A 86 9.86 4.65 17.25
CA THR A 86 8.64 5.44 17.05
C THR A 86 8.89 6.70 16.21
N VAL A 87 10.11 7.24 16.21
CA VAL A 87 10.46 8.44 15.43
C VAL A 87 10.48 8.11 13.93
N GLU A 88 11.04 6.97 13.53
CA GLU A 88 10.98 6.50 12.15
C GLU A 88 9.57 6.12 11.72
N LEU A 89 8.79 5.50 12.62
CA LEU A 89 7.39 5.18 12.37
C LEU A 89 6.58 6.45 12.08
N GLU A 90 6.70 7.49 12.91
CA GLU A 90 6.03 8.77 12.71
C GLU A 90 6.48 9.45 11.41
N LYS A 91 7.79 9.41 11.07
CA LYS A 91 8.28 9.95 9.80
C LYS A 91 7.66 9.28 8.59
N LEU A 92 7.54 7.95 8.62
CA LEU A 92 6.91 7.19 7.55
C LEU A 92 5.43 7.58 7.38
N TYR A 93 4.66 7.65 8.47
CA TYR A 93 3.25 8.03 8.41
C TYR A 93 3.02 9.52 8.06
N ASN A 94 3.98 10.39 8.36
CA ASN A 94 3.92 11.80 8.00
C ASN A 94 4.38 12.08 6.55
N ASP A 95 4.99 11.11 5.87
CA ASP A 95 5.34 11.24 4.45
C ASP A 95 4.09 11.06 3.58
N THR A 96 3.49 12.17 3.17
CA THR A 96 2.27 12.18 2.35
C THR A 96 2.48 11.65 0.93
N THR A 97 3.73 11.43 0.51
CA THR A 97 4.04 10.82 -0.80
C THR A 97 3.95 9.30 -0.77
N LEU A 98 3.94 8.70 0.44
CA LEU A 98 3.86 7.26 0.63
C LEU A 98 2.45 6.81 0.95
N ARG A 99 2.04 5.72 0.29
CA ARG A 99 0.84 4.97 0.68
C ARG A 99 1.26 3.67 1.35
N LEU A 100 1.24 3.65 2.68
CA LEU A 100 1.76 2.56 3.49
C LEU A 100 0.66 1.55 3.83
N PHE A 101 1.00 0.26 3.75
CA PHE A 101 0.11 -0.85 4.11
C PHE A 101 0.74 -1.72 5.19
N PRO A 102 0.02 -2.10 6.26
CA PRO A 102 0.54 -2.96 7.32
C PRO A 102 0.50 -4.46 6.96
N PHE A 103 0.36 -4.80 5.68
CA PHE A 103 0.30 -6.16 5.15
C PHE A 103 0.84 -6.20 3.71
N PRO A 104 1.36 -7.36 3.26
CA PRO A 104 1.85 -7.54 1.90
C PRO A 104 0.73 -7.45 0.86
N LEU A 105 1.04 -6.82 -0.28
CA LEU A 105 0.11 -6.58 -1.39
C LEU A 105 0.10 -7.71 -2.44
N ASP A 106 1.10 -8.59 -2.40
CA ASP A 106 1.34 -9.69 -3.34
C ASP A 106 0.89 -11.04 -2.78
N CYS A 107 -0.23 -11.09 -2.05
CA CYS A 107 -0.68 -12.33 -1.44
C CYS A 107 -2.20 -12.41 -1.21
N GLU A 108 -2.68 -13.63 -1.02
CA GLU A 108 -4.02 -13.89 -0.51
C GLU A 108 -3.98 -13.96 1.02
N LEU A 109 -4.93 -13.30 1.66
CA LEU A 109 -4.99 -13.14 3.10
C LEU A 109 -6.25 -13.80 3.67
N THR A 110 -6.21 -14.29 4.90
CA THR A 110 -7.43 -14.67 5.63
C THR A 110 -8.15 -13.42 6.14
N GLU A 111 -9.45 -13.52 6.37
CA GLU A 111 -10.16 -12.44 7.07
C GLU A 111 -9.59 -12.23 8.49
N GLY A 112 -9.53 -10.97 8.91
CA GLY A 112 -9.07 -10.61 10.25
C GLY A 112 -8.97 -9.10 10.42
N THR A 113 -8.40 -8.70 11.56
CA THR A 113 -8.30 -7.30 11.99
C THR A 113 -6.86 -6.81 12.00
N VAL A 114 -5.89 -7.71 12.25
CA VAL A 114 -4.47 -7.37 12.36
C VAL A 114 -3.63 -8.42 11.63
N TYR A 115 -2.80 -7.99 10.69
CA TYR A 115 -1.77 -8.83 10.09
C TYR A 115 -0.57 -8.94 11.03
N LYS A 116 -0.14 -10.18 11.31
CA LYS A 116 1.08 -10.46 12.06
C LYS A 116 2.05 -11.22 11.16
N ASP A 117 3.15 -10.57 10.78
CA ASP A 117 4.19 -11.22 10.00
C ASP A 117 4.90 -12.29 10.86
N PRO A 118 4.95 -13.57 10.43
CA PRO A 118 5.56 -14.65 11.22
C PRO A 118 7.09 -14.50 11.38
N THR A 119 7.75 -13.68 10.56
CA THR A 119 9.19 -13.40 10.62
C THR A 119 9.55 -12.41 11.74
N LEU A 120 8.60 -11.56 12.17
CA LEU A 120 8.81 -10.49 13.15
C LEU A 120 8.54 -10.94 14.59
N LYS A 121 9.20 -12.03 15.03
CA LYS A 121 9.04 -12.53 16.41
C LYS A 121 9.66 -11.56 17.41
N GLY A 122 8.84 -10.99 18.30
CA GLY A 122 9.29 -10.07 19.35
C GLY A 122 9.59 -8.65 18.89
N SER A 123 9.29 -8.31 17.63
CA SER A 123 9.35 -6.93 17.15
C SER A 123 8.16 -6.13 17.69
N GLN A 124 8.40 -4.89 18.11
CA GLN A 124 7.34 -3.94 18.45
C GLN A 124 6.72 -3.28 17.22
N PHE A 125 7.40 -3.35 16.08
CA PHE A 125 6.98 -2.76 14.81
C PHE A 125 6.64 -3.84 13.78
N THR A 126 5.79 -3.47 12.83
CA THR A 126 5.41 -4.32 11.69
C THR A 126 6.04 -3.81 10.39
N TRP A 127 6.10 -4.67 9.38
CA TRP A 127 6.44 -4.26 8.02
C TRP A 127 5.38 -3.31 7.46
N LEU A 128 5.85 -2.24 6.81
CA LEU A 128 5.01 -1.30 6.08
C LEU A 128 5.36 -1.38 4.59
N TYR A 129 4.41 -1.85 3.79
CA TYR A 129 4.57 -2.11 2.37
C TYR A 129 4.11 -0.92 1.53
N THR A 130 4.81 -0.63 0.44
CA THR A 130 4.40 0.42 -0.51
C THR A 130 5.13 0.28 -1.85
N ARG A 131 4.79 1.15 -2.80
CA ARG A 131 5.57 1.36 -4.04
C ARG A 131 6.27 2.71 -3.98
N VAL A 132 7.48 2.79 -4.51
CA VAL A 132 8.26 4.04 -4.62
C VAL A 132 8.89 4.15 -6.01
N PRO A 133 9.17 5.35 -6.54
CA PRO A 133 9.89 5.48 -7.81
C PRO A 133 11.32 4.93 -7.71
N VAL A 134 11.89 4.50 -8.84
CA VAL A 134 13.31 4.12 -8.88
C VAL A 134 14.18 5.30 -8.45
N GLY A 135 15.17 5.04 -7.59
CA GLY A 135 16.03 6.07 -7.01
C GLY A 135 15.43 6.78 -5.79
N TYR A 136 14.27 6.35 -5.29
CA TYR A 136 13.71 6.87 -4.03
C TYR A 136 14.70 6.71 -2.87
N SER A 137 14.86 7.77 -2.07
CA SER A 137 15.75 7.80 -0.92
C SER A 137 14.95 8.22 0.32
N PRO A 138 14.66 7.30 1.26
CA PRO A 138 13.88 7.60 2.45
C PRO A 138 14.69 8.40 3.46
N TYR A 139 14.01 9.19 4.30
CA TYR A 139 14.62 9.87 5.46
C TYR A 139 14.76 8.96 6.71
N ILE A 140 14.76 7.65 6.51
CA ILE A 140 14.85 6.61 7.56
C ILE A 140 15.94 5.60 7.23
N SER A 141 16.16 4.59 8.09
CA SER A 141 17.27 3.63 8.00
C SER A 141 17.33 2.74 6.75
N GLY A 142 16.38 2.87 5.82
CA GLY A 142 16.34 2.17 4.54
C GLY A 142 15.05 1.39 4.32
N TYR A 143 15.00 0.63 3.22
CA TYR A 143 13.90 -0.27 2.88
C TYR A 143 14.44 -1.53 2.21
N GLU A 144 13.63 -2.59 2.22
CA GLU A 144 13.89 -3.80 1.45
C GLU A 144 13.11 -3.76 0.14
N VAL A 145 13.81 -4.01 -0.97
CA VAL A 145 13.17 -4.19 -2.29
C VAL A 145 12.62 -5.60 -2.38
N ILE A 146 11.32 -5.70 -2.67
CA ILE A 146 10.62 -6.97 -2.88
C ILE A 146 10.58 -7.29 -4.37
N ASP A 147 10.30 -6.30 -5.23
CA ASP A 147 10.19 -6.49 -6.68
C ASP A 147 10.41 -5.17 -7.45
N GLU A 148 10.79 -5.29 -8.72
CA GLU A 148 10.89 -4.18 -9.66
C GLU A 148 9.60 -4.07 -10.47
N LEU A 149 9.03 -2.86 -10.56
CA LEU A 149 7.74 -2.62 -11.17
C LEU A 149 7.82 -1.76 -12.43
N TYR A 150 7.03 -2.12 -13.44
CA TYR A 150 6.76 -1.29 -14.61
C TYR A 150 5.37 -0.67 -14.52
N LEU A 151 5.34 0.63 -14.23
CA LEU A 151 4.16 1.49 -14.07
C LEU A 151 4.43 2.80 -14.83
N PRO A 152 4.35 2.77 -16.18
CA PRO A 152 4.78 3.87 -17.05
C PRO A 152 3.75 5.00 -17.16
N THR A 153 2.58 4.87 -16.53
CA THR A 153 1.54 5.89 -16.56
C THR A 153 1.91 7.10 -15.70
N PRO A 154 1.47 8.31 -16.06
CA PRO A 154 1.71 9.48 -15.24
C PRO A 154 1.07 9.28 -13.88
N GLU A 155 1.87 9.45 -12.83
CA GLU A 155 1.34 9.59 -11.48
C GLU A 155 0.45 10.83 -11.46
N TYR A 156 -0.82 10.61 -11.11
CA TYR A 156 -1.75 11.70 -10.86
C TYR A 156 -1.56 12.13 -9.42
N ASN A 157 -1.02 13.33 -9.22
CA ASN A 157 -1.04 13.99 -7.92
C ASN A 157 -2.11 15.07 -8.02
N ASP A 158 -3.20 14.94 -7.25
CA ASP A 158 -4.29 15.93 -7.13
C ASP A 158 -4.74 16.58 -8.45
N GLY A 159 -4.90 15.77 -9.51
CA GLY A 159 -5.44 16.22 -10.80
C GLY A 159 -4.42 16.74 -11.81
N GLU A 160 -3.12 16.77 -11.50
CA GLU A 160 -2.07 17.13 -12.45
C GLU A 160 -1.27 15.92 -12.94
N ILE A 161 -1.10 15.84 -14.26
CA ILE A 161 -0.27 14.83 -14.95
C ILE A 161 1.20 15.24 -14.79
N ILE A 162 1.98 14.51 -13.99
CA ILE A 162 3.39 14.85 -13.74
C ILE A 162 4.32 14.40 -14.89
N HIS A 163 3.99 13.32 -15.62
CA HIS A 163 4.82 12.80 -16.72
C HIS A 163 4.24 13.12 -18.10
N LYS A 164 4.95 13.94 -18.88
CA LYS A 164 4.69 14.13 -20.32
C LYS A 164 5.04 12.84 -21.07
N ILE A 165 4.03 12.07 -21.47
CA ILE A 165 4.21 10.96 -22.41
C ILE A 165 4.63 11.54 -23.77
N GLN A 166 5.79 11.12 -24.28
CA GLN A 166 6.22 11.45 -25.64
C GLN A 166 5.48 10.53 -26.62
N GLY A 167 4.66 11.10 -27.51
CA GLY A 167 3.88 10.36 -28.51
C GLY A 167 2.38 10.60 -28.42
N SER A 168 1.59 9.86 -29.21
CA SER A 168 0.13 9.90 -29.07
C SER A 168 -0.28 9.25 -27.76
N GLN A 169 -0.79 10.06 -26.83
CA GLN A 169 -1.37 9.60 -25.55
C GLN A 169 -2.38 8.46 -25.76
N SER A 170 -3.14 8.47 -26.85
CA SER A 170 -4.16 7.44 -27.12
C SER A 170 -3.53 6.09 -27.46
N GLN A 171 -2.47 6.08 -28.26
CA GLN A 171 -1.80 4.84 -28.67
C GLN A 171 -1.09 4.21 -27.47
N PHE A 172 -0.38 5.02 -26.68
CA PHE A 172 0.27 4.54 -25.47
C PHE A 172 -0.73 3.92 -24.49
N LEU A 173 -1.89 4.55 -24.28
CA LEU A 173 -2.92 4.01 -23.40
C LEU A 173 -3.50 2.69 -23.93
N ALA A 174 -3.71 2.55 -25.24
CA ALA A 174 -4.19 1.32 -25.85
C ALA A 174 -3.16 0.18 -25.74
N ASP A 175 -1.89 0.47 -26.01
CA ASP A 175 -0.81 -0.52 -25.88
C ASP A 175 -0.62 -0.93 -24.42
N TRP A 176 -0.69 0.04 -23.50
CA TRP A 176 -0.63 -0.20 -22.06
C TRP A 176 -1.77 -1.09 -21.56
N GLU A 177 -3.01 -0.80 -21.97
CA GLU A 177 -4.18 -1.59 -21.59
C GLU A 177 -4.05 -3.05 -22.04
N GLN A 178 -3.60 -3.28 -23.28
CA GLN A 178 -3.37 -4.64 -23.80
C GLN A 178 -2.29 -5.37 -23.01
N LEU A 179 -1.18 -4.69 -22.72
CA LEU A 179 -0.08 -5.25 -21.95
C LEU A 179 -0.51 -5.61 -20.52
N GLU A 180 -1.21 -4.70 -19.86
CA GLU A 180 -1.72 -4.89 -18.51
C GLU A 180 -2.73 -6.07 -18.48
N ASN A 181 -3.68 -6.11 -19.41
CA ASN A 181 -4.65 -7.20 -19.52
C ASN A 181 -3.96 -8.55 -19.71
N MET A 182 -2.95 -8.61 -20.59
CA MET A 182 -2.19 -9.84 -20.80
C MET A 182 -1.43 -10.26 -19.55
N SER A 183 -0.79 -9.33 -18.85
CA SER A 183 -0.04 -9.65 -17.62
C SER A 183 -0.96 -10.13 -16.50
N LEU A 184 -2.11 -9.48 -16.31
CA LEU A 184 -3.14 -9.92 -15.37
C LEU A 184 -3.60 -11.36 -15.69
N LYS A 185 -3.86 -11.66 -16.96
CA LYS A 185 -4.24 -13.00 -17.40
C LYS A 185 -3.16 -14.05 -17.14
N LEU A 186 -1.91 -13.77 -17.51
CA LEU A 186 -0.79 -14.72 -17.33
C LEU A 186 -0.49 -15.01 -15.86
N THR A 187 -0.80 -14.06 -14.96
CA THR A 187 -0.60 -14.18 -13.51
C THR A 187 -1.84 -14.64 -12.75
N GLY A 188 -2.97 -14.87 -13.43
CA GLY A 188 -4.24 -15.28 -12.81
C GLY A 188 -4.88 -14.20 -11.94
N ASN A 189 -4.67 -12.93 -12.30
CA ASN A 189 -5.23 -11.72 -11.66
C ASN A 189 -6.35 -11.09 -12.52
N ASP A 190 -6.92 -11.82 -13.48
CA ASP A 190 -7.88 -11.34 -14.49
C ASP A 190 -9.37 -11.39 -14.09
N ASP A 191 -9.69 -11.83 -12.86
CA ASP A 191 -11.07 -12.01 -12.36
C ASP A 191 -11.99 -10.78 -12.52
N TYR A 192 -11.44 -9.58 -12.70
CA TYR A 192 -12.18 -8.32 -12.82
C TYR A 192 -12.23 -7.70 -14.22
N ILE A 193 -11.58 -8.29 -15.24
CA ILE A 193 -11.55 -7.72 -16.60
C ILE A 193 -12.96 -7.65 -17.24
N VAL A 194 -13.94 -8.35 -16.67
CA VAL A 194 -15.29 -8.51 -17.24
C VAL A 194 -16.23 -7.31 -17.04
N SER A 195 -15.91 -6.34 -16.16
CA SER A 195 -16.88 -5.30 -15.77
C SER A 195 -16.82 -3.95 -16.52
N ASP A 196 -15.82 -3.70 -17.37
CA ASP A 196 -15.67 -2.38 -18.03
C ASP A 196 -16.41 -2.28 -19.38
N ASN A 197 -16.96 -3.38 -19.89
CA ASN A 197 -17.77 -3.39 -21.13
C ASN A 197 -19.20 -2.84 -20.94
N THR A 198 -19.61 -2.45 -19.73
CA THR A 198 -20.95 -1.89 -19.46
C THR A 198 -21.03 -0.37 -19.62
N LEU A 199 -19.91 0.34 -19.84
CA LEU A 199 -19.91 1.79 -20.10
C LEU A 199 -20.03 2.16 -21.59
N GLN A 200 -20.31 1.21 -22.49
CA GLN A 200 -20.55 1.52 -23.91
C GLN A 200 -21.99 1.96 -24.23
N ASN A 201 -22.92 1.92 -23.28
CA ASN A 201 -24.31 2.34 -23.50
C ASN A 201 -24.82 3.29 -22.42
N SER A 202 -24.17 4.44 -22.27
CA SER A 202 -24.85 5.62 -21.71
C SER A 202 -24.45 6.84 -22.53
N ASP A 203 -25.43 7.28 -23.31
CA ASP A 203 -25.48 8.52 -24.06
C ASP A 203 -25.38 9.68 -23.08
N GLU A 204 -24.16 10.05 -22.65
CA GLU A 204 -23.96 11.25 -21.84
C GLU A 204 -22.52 11.79 -21.98
N SER A 205 -22.44 13.00 -22.50
CA SER A 205 -21.25 13.81 -22.60
C SER A 205 -20.69 14.14 -21.21
N VAL A 206 -19.75 13.35 -20.71
CA VAL A 206 -18.89 13.75 -19.59
C VAL A 206 -17.44 13.40 -19.93
N THR A 207 -16.75 14.37 -20.52
CA THR A 207 -15.29 14.44 -20.56
C THR A 207 -14.76 14.65 -19.14
N GLN A 208 -14.70 13.59 -18.35
CA GLN A 208 -13.74 13.48 -17.25
C GLN A 208 -13.04 12.14 -17.42
N LYS A 209 -11.93 12.19 -18.16
CA LYS A 209 -11.05 11.05 -18.41
C LYS A 209 -10.61 10.51 -17.04
N ALA A 210 -11.18 9.40 -16.61
CA ALA A 210 -10.87 8.81 -15.32
C ALA A 210 -9.35 8.59 -15.22
N ALA A 211 -8.73 9.10 -14.17
CA ALA A 211 -7.32 8.82 -13.88
C ALA A 211 -7.13 7.30 -13.84
N TRP A 212 -6.16 6.80 -14.61
CA TRP A 212 -5.80 5.39 -14.61
C TRP A 212 -5.09 5.06 -13.29
N TYR A 213 -5.46 3.93 -12.69
CA TYR A 213 -4.81 3.37 -11.50
C TYR A 213 -4.47 1.91 -11.77
N PRO A 214 -3.32 1.40 -11.30
CA PRO A 214 -3.00 -0.01 -11.43
C PRO A 214 -4.11 -0.86 -10.79
N ARG A 215 -4.63 -1.79 -11.58
CA ARG A 215 -5.59 -2.80 -11.15
C ARG A 215 -4.90 -3.84 -10.29
N ALA A 216 -5.17 -3.82 -8.99
CA ALA A 216 -4.88 -4.98 -8.14
C ALA A 216 -6.16 -5.49 -7.49
N VAL A 217 -6.19 -6.80 -7.30
CA VAL A 217 -7.25 -7.51 -6.59
C VAL A 217 -6.66 -7.98 -5.28
N ILE A 218 -7.20 -7.50 -4.17
CA ILE A 218 -6.92 -8.08 -2.86
C ILE A 218 -7.92 -9.21 -2.66
N ARG A 219 -7.42 -10.41 -2.41
CA ARG A 219 -8.23 -11.60 -2.14
C ARG A 219 -8.20 -11.90 -0.64
N VAL A 220 -9.38 -11.89 -0.03
CA VAL A 220 -9.58 -12.23 1.37
C VAL A 220 -10.43 -13.48 1.45
N TYR A 221 -9.95 -14.51 2.16
CA TYR A 221 -10.73 -15.70 2.42
C TYR A 221 -11.76 -15.43 3.53
N ASP A 222 -13.04 -15.60 3.18
CA ASP A 222 -14.16 -15.46 4.11
C ASP A 222 -14.49 -16.83 4.72
N ASP A 223 -14.28 -16.94 6.03
CA ASP A 223 -14.50 -18.16 6.79
C ASP A 223 -15.98 -18.51 6.97
N TYR A 224 -16.90 -17.53 6.86
CA TYR A 224 -18.34 -17.74 6.99
C TYR A 224 -18.94 -18.33 5.71
N THR A 225 -18.49 -17.84 4.54
CA THR A 225 -18.96 -18.34 3.24
C THR A 225 -18.11 -19.45 2.67
N GLY A 226 -16.90 -19.67 3.21
CA GLY A 226 -15.93 -20.66 2.75
C GLY A 226 -15.36 -20.33 1.36
N ARG A 227 -15.38 -19.05 0.96
CA ARG A 227 -15.04 -18.59 -0.39
C ARG A 227 -14.01 -17.45 -0.34
N LEU A 228 -13.23 -17.33 -1.41
CA LEU A 228 -12.41 -16.14 -1.64
C LEU A 228 -13.31 -14.99 -2.08
N SER A 229 -13.23 -13.90 -1.34
CA SER A 229 -13.81 -12.61 -1.72
C SER A 229 -12.71 -11.75 -2.34
N SER A 230 -12.96 -11.26 -3.55
CA SER A 230 -12.08 -10.34 -4.27
C SER A 230 -12.62 -8.93 -4.10
N CYS A 231 -11.78 -7.98 -3.69
CA CYS A 231 -12.13 -6.57 -3.83
C CYS A 231 -10.98 -5.76 -4.45
N THR A 232 -11.39 -4.71 -5.17
CA THR A 232 -10.46 -3.80 -5.85
C THR A 232 -10.04 -2.70 -4.89
N TRP A 233 -8.96 -2.00 -5.21
CA TRP A 233 -8.58 -0.77 -4.52
C TRP A 233 -9.70 0.26 -4.33
N ARG A 234 -10.71 0.27 -5.21
CA ARG A 234 -11.87 1.18 -5.12
C ARG A 234 -12.99 0.63 -4.23
N THR A 235 -13.17 -0.69 -4.19
CA THR A 235 -14.34 -1.34 -3.58
C THR A 235 -14.09 -1.96 -2.20
N CYS A 236 -12.83 -2.16 -1.77
CA CYS A 236 -12.53 -2.53 -0.38
C CYS A 236 -12.71 -1.35 0.61
N SER A 237 -13.64 -0.42 0.34
CA SER A 237 -13.99 0.73 1.20
C SER A 237 -15.06 0.37 2.24
N GLY A 238 -15.07 -0.88 2.72
CA GLY A 238 -15.91 -1.35 3.80
C GLY A 238 -15.04 -1.93 4.91
N LYS A 239 -14.67 -1.11 5.90
CA LYS A 239 -13.84 -1.44 7.08
C LYS A 239 -12.34 -1.72 6.85
N ILE A 240 -11.71 -1.06 5.88
CA ILE A 240 -10.30 -0.67 6.01
C ILE A 240 -10.28 0.83 5.77
N LEU A 241 -10.19 1.58 6.87
CA LEU A 241 -10.20 3.03 6.85
C LEU A 241 -8.97 3.53 6.08
N VAL A 242 -9.27 4.22 4.98
CA VAL A 242 -8.58 5.46 4.58
C VAL A 242 -9.23 6.60 5.35
#